data_AF-A0A6B1CK89-F1
#
_entry.id   AF-A0A6B1CK89-F1
#
_cell.length_a   1.000
_cell.length_b   1.000
_cell.length_c   1.000
_cell.angle_alpha   90.00
_cell.angle_beta   90.00
_cell.angle_gamma   90.00
#
_symmetry.space_group_name_H-M   'P 1'
#
loop_
_entity.id
_entity.type
_entity.pdbx_description
1 polymer ?
#
loop_
_entity_poly.entity_id
_entity_poly.type
_entity_poly.pdbx_seq_one_letter_code
_entity_poly.pdbx_strand_id
1 'polypeptide(L)'
;MGEIELHTGSLTDLYMIDFQKGLTSQLINIIDERIDKLYDLIENSHIDESIFESIEHIVGLGFVVLQQYITVVRGDLKKEKKDALSKEPKHENGNTFAKIVDASADYWKHNGEWPLDTDRNRKGKEDIEAIFETISINSPISVNDDYPLGNILFELSRTEKKQFNAVFKKIQEWRNELNR
;
A
#
# COMPACT_ATOMS: atom_id res chain seq x y z
N MET A 1 32.54 30.96 25.69
CA MET A 1 32.19 29.53 25.70
C MET A 1 30.88 29.42 24.94
N GLY A 2 30.95 28.95 23.70
CA GLY A 2 29.74 28.67 22.91
C GLY A 2 29.39 27.21 23.10
N GLU A 3 28.19 26.93 23.60
CA GLU A 3 27.63 25.58 23.58
C GLU A 3 27.38 25.18 22.14
N ILE A 4 28.04 24.11 21.70
CA ILE A 4 27.71 23.41 20.47
C ILE A 4 26.51 22.53 20.84
N GLU A 5 25.30 22.96 20.48
CA GLU A 5 24.15 22.07 20.43
C GLU A 5 24.44 20.98 19.40
N LEU A 6 24.84 19.81 19.88
CA LEU A 6 24.91 18.60 19.06
C LEU A 6 23.47 18.23 18.70
N HIS A 7 23.11 18.44 17.43
CA HIS A 7 21.89 17.94 16.80
C HIS A 7 21.85 16.40 16.90
N THR A 8 21.29 15.87 17.98
CA THR A 8 21.09 14.43 18.24
C THR A 8 20.00 13.79 17.38
N GLY A 9 19.31 14.57 16.53
CA GLY A 9 18.24 14.09 15.65
C GLY A 9 18.71 13.23 14.47
N SER A 10 19.98 13.23 14.07
CA SER A 10 20.36 12.63 12.78
C SER A 10 20.65 11.13 12.79
N LEU A 11 20.93 10.51 13.95
CA LEU A 11 21.32 9.09 14.04
C LEU A 11 20.16 8.19 14.49
N THR A 12 19.35 8.67 15.44
CA THR A 12 18.19 7.95 15.96
C THR A 12 17.11 7.82 14.88
N ASP A 13 16.85 8.90 14.14
CA ASP A 13 15.83 8.93 13.08
C ASP A 13 16.21 8.01 11.91
N LEU A 14 17.51 7.94 11.56
CA LEU A 14 18.00 7.02 10.53
C LEU A 14 17.86 5.54 10.95
N TYR A 15 18.16 5.24 12.22
CA TYR A 15 18.03 3.89 12.78
C TYR A 15 16.57 3.40 12.79
N MET A 16 15.63 4.30 13.13
CA MET A 16 14.20 3.98 13.18
C MET A 16 13.63 3.67 11.80
N ILE A 17 13.99 4.45 10.78
CA ILE A 17 13.48 4.21 9.43
C ILE A 17 14.06 2.90 8.85
N ASP A 18 15.33 2.59 9.11
CA ASP A 18 15.94 1.35 8.62
C ASP A 18 15.41 0.11 9.35
N PHE A 19 15.13 0.23 10.65
CA PHE A 19 14.39 -0.78 11.40
C PHE A 19 13.00 -1.00 10.79
N GLN A 20 12.25 0.09 10.52
CA GLN A 20 10.92 0.02 9.94
C GLN A 20 10.96 -0.61 8.54
N LYS A 21 11.97 -0.30 7.72
CA LYS A 21 12.20 -0.95 6.43
C LYS A 21 12.41 -2.46 6.59
N GLY A 22 13.23 -2.87 7.55
CA GLY A 22 13.50 -4.28 7.85
C GLY A 22 12.25 -5.03 8.27
N LEU A 23 11.47 -4.47 9.20
CA LEU A 23 10.21 -5.05 9.66
C LEU A 23 9.18 -5.14 8.53
N THR A 24 8.98 -4.07 7.77
CA THR A 24 8.06 -4.07 6.62
C THR A 24 8.45 -5.12 5.58
N SER A 25 9.74 -5.28 5.29
CA SER A 25 10.21 -6.33 4.37
C SER A 25 9.87 -7.74 4.87
N GLN A 26 10.04 -8.02 6.16
CA GLN A 26 9.73 -9.33 6.73
C GLN A 26 8.23 -9.62 6.66
N LEU A 27 7.38 -8.65 7.02
CA LEU A 27 5.93 -8.79 6.97
C LEU A 27 5.44 -9.03 5.54
N ILE A 28 5.98 -8.29 4.57
CA ILE A 28 5.64 -8.45 3.15
C ILE A 28 6.04 -9.83 2.63
N ASN A 29 7.21 -10.35 3.02
CA ASN A 29 7.62 -11.70 2.63
C ASN A 29 6.65 -12.76 3.16
N ILE A 30 6.20 -12.63 4.41
CA ILE A 30 5.20 -13.55 4.99
C ILE A 30 3.88 -13.49 4.22
N ILE A 31 3.46 -12.28 3.81
CA ILE A 31 2.24 -12.06 3.03
C ILE A 31 2.38 -12.66 1.63
N ASP A 32 3.47 -12.39 0.92
CA ASP A 32 3.75 -12.94 -0.41
C ASP A 32 3.79 -14.48 -0.36
N GLU A 33 4.49 -15.07 0.63
CA GLU A 33 4.52 -16.52 0.83
C GLU A 33 3.15 -17.12 1.11
N ARG A 34 2.27 -16.37 1.80
CA ARG A 34 0.92 -16.85 2.09
C ARG A 34 0.04 -16.78 0.84
N ILE A 35 0.17 -15.74 0.04
CA ILE A 35 -0.53 -15.59 -1.25
C ILE A 35 -0.09 -16.73 -2.19
N ASP A 36 1.20 -16.98 -2.33
CA ASP A 36 1.75 -18.07 -3.16
C ASP A 36 1.15 -19.42 -2.75
N LYS A 37 1.12 -19.74 -1.45
CA LYS A 37 0.50 -20.99 -0.95
C LYS A 37 -0.98 -21.13 -1.28
N LEU A 38 -1.74 -20.03 -1.31
CA LEU A 38 -3.16 -20.06 -1.65
C LEU A 38 -3.35 -20.25 -3.17
N TYR A 39 -2.49 -19.65 -4.00
CA TYR A 39 -2.49 -19.93 -5.44
C TYR A 39 -2.10 -21.38 -5.75
N ASP A 40 -1.10 -21.93 -5.06
CA ASP A 40 -0.75 -23.35 -5.19
C ASP A 40 -1.95 -24.26 -4.85
N LEU A 41 -2.77 -23.90 -3.86
CA LEU A 41 -3.99 -24.66 -3.54
C LEU A 41 -5.02 -24.59 -4.66
N ILE A 42 -5.21 -23.41 -5.29
CA ILE A 42 -6.12 -23.25 -6.43
C ILE A 42 -5.68 -24.14 -7.60
N GLU A 43 -4.38 -24.23 -7.87
CA GLU A 43 -3.85 -25.03 -8.98
C GLU A 43 -3.96 -26.55 -8.73
N ASN A 44 -3.85 -26.98 -7.47
CA ASN A 44 -3.76 -28.40 -7.10
C ASN A 44 -5.05 -29.00 -6.53
N SER A 45 -6.13 -28.22 -6.40
CA SER A 45 -7.41 -28.68 -5.84
C SER A 45 -8.61 -28.22 -6.67
N HIS A 46 -9.82 -28.64 -6.29
CA HIS A 46 -11.02 -28.05 -6.88
C HIS A 46 -11.15 -26.60 -6.41
N ILE A 47 -11.45 -25.69 -7.34
CA ILE A 47 -11.62 -24.26 -7.08
C ILE A 47 -12.70 -24.07 -6.00
N ASP A 48 -12.28 -23.51 -4.86
CA ASP A 48 -13.15 -23.07 -3.78
C ASP A 48 -13.12 -21.53 -3.73
N GLU A 49 -14.28 -20.90 -3.92
CA GLU A 49 -14.43 -19.44 -3.94
C GLU A 49 -13.89 -18.78 -2.66
N SER A 50 -13.96 -19.46 -1.52
CA SER A 50 -13.44 -18.96 -0.24
C SER A 50 -11.92 -18.74 -0.23
N ILE A 51 -11.18 -19.38 -1.15
CA ILE A 51 -9.74 -19.15 -1.31
C ILE A 51 -9.49 -17.77 -1.91
N PHE A 52 -10.29 -17.32 -2.88
CA PHE A 52 -10.14 -15.98 -3.45
C PHE A 52 -10.49 -14.89 -2.45
N GLU A 53 -11.54 -15.07 -1.65
CA GLU A 53 -11.87 -14.17 -0.53
C GLU A 53 -10.71 -14.08 0.47
N SER A 54 -10.08 -15.23 0.78
CA SER A 54 -8.92 -15.29 1.66
C SER A 54 -7.73 -14.53 1.07
N ILE A 55 -7.45 -14.69 -0.24
CA ILE A 55 -6.40 -13.96 -0.95
C ILE A 55 -6.68 -12.46 -0.87
N GLU A 56 -7.89 -12.02 -1.21
CA GLU A 56 -8.27 -10.60 -1.19
C GLU A 56 -8.08 -9.99 0.21
N HIS A 57 -8.45 -10.72 1.25
CA HIS A 57 -8.26 -10.29 2.63
C HIS A 57 -6.77 -10.14 2.99
N ILE A 58 -5.93 -11.11 2.59
CA ILE A 58 -4.48 -11.07 2.82
C ILE A 58 -3.83 -9.95 2.01
N VAL A 59 -4.29 -9.70 0.79
CA VAL A 59 -3.83 -8.58 -0.03
C VAL A 59 -4.13 -7.25 0.66
N GLY A 60 -5.33 -7.08 1.24
CA GLY A 60 -5.64 -5.91 2.05
C GLY A 60 -4.68 -5.69 3.22
N LEU A 61 -4.29 -6.75 3.93
CA LEU A 61 -3.27 -6.67 4.98
C LEU A 61 -1.92 -6.19 4.44
N GLY A 62 -1.51 -6.62 3.24
CA GLY A 62 -0.28 -6.17 2.60
C GLY A 62 -0.27 -4.67 2.31
N PHE A 63 -1.40 -4.12 1.84
CA PHE A 63 -1.55 -2.68 1.67
C PHE A 63 -1.48 -1.92 3.00
N VAL A 64 -2.09 -2.45 4.07
CA VAL A 64 -1.99 -1.85 5.41
C VAL A 64 -0.55 -1.83 5.92
N VAL A 65 0.22 -2.90 5.72
CA VAL A 65 1.65 -2.96 6.09
C VAL A 65 2.46 -1.89 5.35
N LEU A 66 2.20 -1.68 4.06
CA LEU A 66 2.84 -0.62 3.28
C LEU A 66 2.38 0.79 3.70
N GLN A 67 1.08 0.99 3.98
CA GLN A 67 0.56 2.25 4.48
C GLN A 67 1.18 2.62 5.83
N GLN A 68 1.42 1.64 6.71
CA GLN A 68 2.11 1.85 7.98
C GLN A 68 3.55 2.32 7.75
N TYR A 69 4.29 1.70 6.82
CA TYR A 69 5.63 2.15 6.45
C TYR A 69 5.63 3.60 5.96
N ILE A 70 4.71 3.94 5.04
CA ILE A 70 4.52 5.32 4.55
C ILE A 70 4.27 6.28 5.70
N THR A 71 3.40 5.89 6.64
CA THR A 71 3.00 6.72 7.80
C THR A 71 4.15 6.98 8.76
N VAL A 72 4.96 5.96 9.07
CA VAL A 72 6.16 6.12 9.91
C VAL A 72 7.18 7.03 9.22
N VAL A 73 7.53 6.73 7.97
CA VAL A 73 8.54 7.49 7.21
C VAL A 73 8.16 8.96 7.08
N ARG A 74 6.91 9.28 6.74
CA ARG A 74 6.48 10.68 6.63
C ARG A 74 6.44 11.38 7.99
N GLY A 75 6.13 10.64 9.05
CA GLY A 75 6.14 11.15 10.43
C GLY A 75 7.55 11.55 10.85
N ASP A 76 8.51 10.66 10.63
CA ASP A 76 9.93 10.90 10.94
C ASP A 76 10.49 12.07 10.13
N LEU A 77 10.14 12.15 8.83
CA LEU A 77 10.53 13.26 7.96
C LEU A 77 9.72 14.55 8.14
N LYS A 78 8.73 14.55 9.05
CA LYS A 78 7.82 15.67 9.34
C LYS A 78 7.16 16.23 8.08
N LYS A 79 6.69 15.34 7.20
CA LYS A 79 6.01 15.68 5.95
C LYS A 79 4.49 15.52 6.09
N GLU A 80 3.76 16.52 5.63
CA GLU A 80 2.30 16.48 5.58
C GLU A 80 1.81 15.34 4.70
N LYS A 81 0.69 14.69 5.07
CA LYS A 81 0.16 13.51 4.36
C LYS A 81 -0.05 13.82 2.88
N LYS A 82 -0.71 14.93 2.57
CA LYS A 82 -1.02 15.33 1.19
C LYS A 82 0.24 15.48 0.34
N ASP A 83 1.26 16.16 0.86
CA ASP A 83 2.51 16.38 0.14
C ASP A 83 3.26 15.06 -0.04
N ALA A 84 3.36 14.25 1.02
CA ALA A 84 4.02 12.96 0.99
C ALA A 84 3.38 12.01 -0.03
N LEU A 85 2.04 11.92 -0.07
CA LEU A 85 1.35 11.10 -1.05
C LEU A 85 1.44 11.64 -2.48
N SER A 86 1.81 12.89 -2.69
CA SER A 86 1.99 13.46 -4.03
C SER A 86 3.39 13.24 -4.62
N LYS A 87 4.33 12.69 -3.84
CA LYS A 87 5.71 12.45 -4.28
C LYS A 87 5.83 11.22 -5.18
N GLU A 88 6.75 11.34 -6.14
CA GLU A 88 7.17 10.28 -7.06
C GLU A 88 7.60 9.00 -6.32
N PRO A 89 7.58 7.81 -6.96
CA PRO A 89 7.26 7.58 -8.37
C PRO A 89 5.75 7.52 -8.65
N LYS A 90 5.39 7.92 -9.87
CA LYS A 90 4.06 7.73 -10.46
C LYS A 90 3.91 6.39 -11.16
N HIS A 91 2.72 5.81 -11.01
CA HIS A 91 2.19 4.78 -11.89
C HIS A 91 1.81 5.41 -13.24
N GLU A 92 1.63 4.59 -14.28
CA GLU A 92 1.32 5.07 -15.65
C GLU A 92 0.01 5.86 -15.74
N ASN A 93 -0.89 5.68 -14.79
CA ASN A 93 -2.12 6.47 -14.67
C ASN A 93 -1.91 7.88 -14.09
N GLY A 94 -0.68 8.25 -13.73
CA GLY A 94 -0.35 9.54 -13.14
C GLY A 94 -0.56 9.66 -11.62
N ASN A 95 -1.19 8.66 -10.97
CA ASN A 95 -1.21 8.59 -9.50
C ASN A 95 0.12 8.05 -8.99
N THR A 96 0.55 8.52 -7.82
CA THR A 96 1.77 8.01 -7.17
C THR A 96 1.53 6.65 -6.55
N PHE A 97 2.58 5.83 -6.46
CA PHE A 97 2.50 4.55 -5.75
C PHE A 97 2.05 4.73 -4.29
N ALA A 98 2.56 5.75 -3.60
CA ALA A 98 2.16 6.04 -2.22
C ALA A 98 0.66 6.33 -2.10
N LYS A 99 0.09 7.11 -3.03
CA LYS A 99 -1.34 7.42 -3.05
C LYS A 99 -2.20 6.18 -3.32
N ILE A 100 -1.80 5.33 -4.27
CA ILE A 100 -2.54 4.11 -4.59
C ILE A 100 -2.52 3.14 -3.39
N VAL A 101 -1.36 2.96 -2.74
CA VAL A 101 -1.23 2.14 -1.53
C VAL A 101 -2.11 2.68 -0.39
N ASP A 102 -2.08 3.99 -0.14
CA ASP A 102 -2.90 4.62 0.90
C ASP A 102 -4.40 4.39 0.65
N ALA A 103 -4.86 4.59 -0.59
CA ALA A 103 -6.25 4.35 -0.97
C ALA A 103 -6.66 2.88 -0.87
N SER A 104 -5.77 1.95 -1.25
CA SER A 104 -6.03 0.51 -1.17
C SER A 104 -6.14 0.02 0.28
N ALA A 105 -5.30 0.54 1.17
CA ALA A 105 -5.39 0.26 2.60
C ALA A 105 -6.65 0.89 3.22
N ASP A 106 -6.98 2.13 2.86
CA ASP A 106 -8.19 2.80 3.34
C ASP A 106 -9.47 2.10 2.85
N TYR A 107 -9.49 1.60 1.61
CA TYR A 107 -10.57 0.74 1.10
C TYR A 107 -10.77 -0.46 2.00
N TRP A 108 -9.71 -1.25 2.24
CA TRP A 108 -9.83 -2.48 3.02
C TRP A 108 -10.32 -2.24 4.46
N LYS A 109 -9.90 -1.15 5.10
CA LYS A 109 -10.33 -0.81 6.47
C LYS A 109 -11.76 -0.29 6.55
N HIS A 110 -12.21 0.46 5.56
CA HIS A 110 -13.42 1.29 5.68
C HIS A 110 -14.57 0.87 4.75
N ASN A 111 -14.36 -0.04 3.78
CA ASN A 111 -15.43 -0.43 2.85
C ASN A 111 -16.68 -0.98 3.57
N GLY A 112 -16.50 -1.71 4.67
CA GLY A 112 -17.59 -2.24 5.49
C GLY A 112 -18.37 -1.18 6.26
N GLU A 113 -17.81 0.03 6.39
CA GLU A 113 -18.44 1.17 7.07
C GLU A 113 -19.22 2.06 6.08
N TRP A 114 -19.04 1.88 4.77
CA TRP A 114 -19.71 2.70 3.75
C TRP A 114 -21.24 2.61 3.76
N PRO A 115 -21.88 1.47 4.06
CA PRO A 115 -23.34 1.40 4.19
C PRO A 115 -23.93 2.30 5.30
N LEU A 116 -23.10 2.79 6.23
CA LEU A 116 -23.54 3.70 7.30
C LEU A 116 -23.80 5.15 6.79
N ASP A 117 -23.42 5.45 5.54
CA ASP A 117 -23.73 6.68 4.80
C ASP A 117 -23.53 8.01 5.57
N THR A 118 -22.37 8.15 6.22
CA THR A 118 -21.96 9.43 6.79
C THR A 118 -21.26 10.28 5.71
N ASP A 119 -21.33 11.62 5.80
CA ASP A 119 -20.64 12.50 4.84
C ASP A 119 -19.14 12.20 4.72
N ARG A 120 -18.50 11.84 5.83
CA ARG A 120 -17.08 11.44 5.85
C ARG A 120 -16.85 10.14 5.08
N ASN A 121 -17.72 9.14 5.26
CA ASN A 121 -17.61 7.85 4.57
C ASN A 121 -17.86 8.02 3.07
N ARG A 122 -18.85 8.85 2.70
CA ARG A 122 -19.14 9.17 1.30
C ARG A 122 -17.94 9.82 0.61
N LYS A 123 -17.35 10.84 1.23
CA LYS A 123 -16.19 11.51 0.63
C LYS A 123 -14.97 10.58 0.50
N GLY A 124 -14.69 9.78 1.53
CA GLY A 124 -13.62 8.79 1.50
C GLY A 124 -13.83 7.73 0.42
N LYS A 125 -15.06 7.24 0.27
CA LYS A 125 -15.47 6.32 -0.79
C LYS A 125 -15.22 6.91 -2.18
N GLU A 126 -15.75 8.11 -2.45
CA GLU A 126 -15.60 8.80 -3.75
C GLU A 126 -14.12 8.99 -4.13
N ASP A 127 -13.27 9.35 -3.16
CA ASP A 127 -11.85 9.55 -3.40
C ASP A 127 -11.12 8.23 -3.72
N ILE A 128 -11.52 7.12 -3.08
CA ILE A 128 -10.99 5.77 -3.34
C ILE A 128 -11.46 5.26 -4.72
N GLU A 129 -12.76 5.39 -5.03
CA GLU A 129 -13.34 5.01 -6.32
C GLU A 129 -12.61 5.70 -7.47
N ALA A 130 -12.43 7.02 -7.38
CA ALA A 130 -11.73 7.80 -8.39
C ALA A 130 -10.26 7.37 -8.57
N ILE A 131 -9.60 6.86 -7.53
CA ILE A 131 -8.25 6.31 -7.66
C ILE A 131 -8.32 4.95 -8.37
N PHE A 132 -9.17 4.04 -7.91
CA PHE A 132 -9.26 2.66 -8.43
C PHE A 132 -9.59 2.63 -9.92
N GLU A 133 -10.56 3.43 -10.35
CA GLU A 133 -10.99 3.52 -11.74
C GLU A 133 -9.88 3.97 -12.70
N THR A 134 -8.87 4.68 -12.18
CA THR A 134 -7.76 5.16 -13.00
C THR A 134 -6.59 4.18 -13.05
N ILE A 135 -6.53 3.14 -12.21
CA ILE A 135 -5.31 2.30 -12.08
C ILE A 135 -4.98 1.56 -13.38
N SER A 136 -5.97 0.97 -14.03
CA SER A 136 -5.80 0.27 -15.30
C SER A 136 -6.43 1.06 -16.44
N ILE A 137 -5.62 1.37 -17.46
CA ILE A 137 -6.04 2.21 -18.60
C ILE A 137 -7.10 1.49 -19.46
N ASN A 138 -6.98 0.16 -19.58
CA ASN A 138 -7.81 -0.64 -20.49
C ASN A 138 -8.97 -1.34 -19.77
N SER A 139 -8.94 -1.45 -18.45
CA SER A 139 -9.97 -2.12 -17.66
C SER A 139 -10.06 -1.49 -16.26
N PRO A 140 -10.77 -0.36 -16.12
CA PRO A 140 -10.95 0.31 -14.83
C PRO A 140 -11.31 -0.67 -13.72
N ILE A 141 -10.65 -0.54 -12.57
CA ILE A 141 -10.94 -1.39 -11.41
C ILE A 141 -12.04 -0.69 -10.61
N SER A 142 -13.16 -1.37 -10.38
CA SER A 142 -14.26 -0.88 -9.58
C SER A 142 -14.11 -1.36 -8.14
N VAL A 143 -14.51 -0.53 -7.17
CA VAL A 143 -14.62 -0.96 -5.76
C VAL A 143 -15.67 -2.07 -5.56
N ASN A 144 -16.53 -2.29 -6.56
CA ASN A 144 -17.57 -3.32 -6.57
C ASN A 144 -17.17 -4.57 -7.37
N ASP A 145 -15.94 -4.65 -7.91
CA ASP A 145 -15.42 -5.90 -8.46
C ASP A 145 -15.31 -6.96 -7.36
N ASP A 146 -15.25 -8.24 -7.73
CA ASP A 146 -15.18 -9.33 -6.74
C ASP A 146 -13.88 -9.26 -5.89
N TYR A 147 -12.76 -8.91 -6.52
CA TYR A 147 -11.42 -8.91 -5.89
C TYR A 147 -10.57 -7.68 -6.30
N PRO A 148 -11.02 -6.45 -5.97
CA PRO A 148 -10.42 -5.22 -6.48
C PRO A 148 -8.99 -5.02 -6.00
N LEU A 149 -8.66 -5.38 -4.75
CA LEU A 149 -7.30 -5.22 -4.23
C LEU A 149 -6.34 -6.20 -4.90
N GLY A 150 -6.78 -7.43 -5.15
CA GLY A 150 -6.02 -8.41 -5.93
C GLY A 150 -5.72 -7.92 -7.35
N ASN A 151 -6.66 -7.22 -7.98
CA ASN A 151 -6.45 -6.58 -9.29
C ASN A 151 -5.48 -5.40 -9.20
N ILE A 152 -5.58 -4.57 -8.16
CA ILE A 152 -4.64 -3.47 -7.94
C ILE A 152 -3.22 -3.98 -7.72
N LEU A 153 -3.04 -5.03 -6.90
CA LEU A 153 -1.73 -5.62 -6.66
C LEU A 153 -1.13 -6.19 -7.95
N PHE A 154 -1.94 -6.78 -8.81
CA PHE A 154 -1.51 -7.23 -10.13
C PHE A 154 -0.99 -6.06 -10.98
N GLU A 155 -1.76 -4.99 -11.11
CA GLU A 155 -1.39 -3.79 -11.87
C GLU A 155 -0.12 -3.11 -11.33
N LEU A 156 0.01 -2.99 -10.00
CA LEU A 156 1.16 -2.35 -9.37
C LEU A 156 2.44 -3.19 -9.43
N SER A 157 2.32 -4.52 -9.29
CA SER A 157 3.48 -5.40 -9.29
C SER A 157 4.01 -5.66 -10.70
N ARG A 158 3.12 -5.71 -11.71
CA ARG A 158 3.43 -6.15 -13.08
C ARG A 158 4.19 -7.47 -13.12
N THR A 159 3.94 -8.32 -12.13
CA THR A 159 4.50 -9.65 -12.02
C THR A 159 3.38 -10.66 -12.12
N GLU A 160 3.65 -11.81 -12.72
CA GLU A 160 2.68 -12.92 -12.77
C GLU A 160 2.27 -13.37 -11.36
N LYS A 161 3.15 -13.23 -10.37
CA LYS A 161 2.94 -13.69 -8.99
C LYS A 161 2.29 -12.68 -8.04
N LYS A 162 1.86 -11.50 -8.51
CA LYS A 162 1.20 -10.46 -7.67
C LYS A 162 1.93 -10.21 -6.33
N GLN A 163 3.18 -9.75 -6.38
CA GLN A 163 4.02 -9.67 -5.18
C GLN A 163 4.13 -8.25 -4.61
N PHE A 164 3.91 -8.12 -3.30
CA PHE A 164 4.11 -6.87 -2.57
C PHE A 164 5.57 -6.45 -2.53
N ASN A 165 6.52 -7.38 -2.64
CA ASN A 165 7.93 -7.04 -2.78
C ASN A 165 8.20 -6.10 -3.97
N ALA A 166 7.51 -6.27 -5.09
CA ALA A 166 7.65 -5.38 -6.24
C ALA A 166 7.13 -3.97 -5.92
N VAL A 167 5.97 -3.89 -5.28
CA VAL A 167 5.37 -2.61 -4.84
C VAL A 167 6.24 -1.93 -3.77
N PHE A 168 6.82 -2.69 -2.84
CA PHE A 168 7.65 -2.14 -1.78
C PHE A 168 8.93 -1.50 -2.32
N LYS A 169 9.52 -2.04 -3.39
CA LYS A 169 10.64 -1.37 -4.07
C LYS A 169 10.26 0.03 -4.56
N LYS A 170 9.04 0.20 -5.09
CA LYS A 170 8.51 1.52 -5.48
C LYS A 170 8.24 2.43 -4.29
N ILE A 171 7.79 1.88 -3.16
CA ILE A 171 7.66 2.64 -1.91
C ILE A 171 9.03 3.03 -1.32
N GLN A 172 10.08 2.24 -1.54
CA GLN A 172 11.44 2.62 -1.17
C GLN A 172 12.00 3.73 -2.07
N GLU A 173 11.73 3.69 -3.38
CA GLU A 173 12.01 4.80 -4.29
C GLU A 173 11.30 6.08 -3.82
N TRP A 174 10.01 5.97 -3.46
CA TRP A 174 9.24 7.08 -2.90
C TRP A 174 9.88 7.70 -1.65
N ARG A 175 10.36 6.88 -0.70
CA ARG A 175 11.09 7.38 0.50
C ARG A 175 12.26 8.27 0.09
N ASN A 176 13.02 7.86 -0.93
CA ASN A 176 14.19 8.61 -1.37
C ASN A 176 13.79 9.96 -1.97
N GLU A 177 12.72 10.01 -2.76
CA GLU A 177 12.18 11.26 -3.31
C GLU A 177 11.59 12.18 -2.24
N LEU A 178 11.00 11.62 -1.18
CA LEU A 178 10.45 12.39 -0.07
C LEU A 178 11.54 13.08 0.77
N ASN A 179 12.73 12.49 0.81
CA ASN A 179 13.88 12.99 1.56
C ASN A 179 14.78 13.97 0.77
N ARG A 180 14.49 14.19 -0.51
CA ARG A 180 15.12 15.24 -1.33
C ARG A 180 14.47 16.60 -1.09
#